data_AF-A0A7C3WPG8-F1
#
_entry.id   AF-A0A7C3WPG8-F1
#
_cell.length_a   1.000
_cell.length_b   1.000
_cell.length_c   1.000
_cell.angle_alpha   90.00
_cell.angle_beta   90.00
_cell.angle_gamma   90.00
#
_symmetry.space_group_name_H-M   'P 1'
#
loop_
_entity.id
_entity.type
_entity.pdbx_description
1 polymer ?
#
loop_
_entity_poly.entity_id
_entity_poly.type
_entity_poly.pdbx_seq_one_letter_code
_entity_poly.pdbx_strand_id
1 'polypeptide(L)'
;EFERRVVLRLLSEGLLKQSGGYLRPTRRGIAFLRERDNIRGVGEQVRIVTDTGKVIGYRELPQAIKELFPGAVYLHAGRTYLSVKLEGKRAVVKLVPAKTPPVVTSPLYYTMPSEEEVHNERRVYGIPVRYVTLTVQDVVYGYVVKSFPEGQVISQRLLEGELSYSFRTKGILIEFPPRVEWTELQNAEAFHAVEHALIYAAQMIVGASPTDLGGVSFPSGHIFIYDAFPGGSGVSARLFAELEKAIARAFDITSRCTCEDGCPRCIFSPYCGNNNKILSRRRAAELLGDVLALRLAATRTERFGKPIV
;
A
#
# COMPACT_ATOMS: atom_id res chain seq x y z
N GLU A 1 -3.50 14.30 -28.07
CA GLU A 1 -3.31 15.58 -27.35
C GLU A 1 -2.32 15.47 -26.18
N PHE A 2 -2.49 14.48 -25.29
CA PHE A 2 -1.56 14.22 -24.17
C PHE A 2 -0.09 14.08 -24.61
N GLU A 3 0.20 13.20 -25.57
CA GLU A 3 1.56 12.97 -26.08
C GLU A 3 2.20 14.25 -26.61
N ARG A 4 1.44 15.09 -27.31
CA ARG A 4 1.91 16.39 -27.80
C ARG A 4 2.28 17.33 -26.65
N ARG A 5 1.47 17.38 -25.59
CA ARG A 5 1.80 18.15 -24.36
C ARG A 5 3.06 17.63 -23.69
N VAL A 6 3.21 16.31 -23.58
CA VAL A 6 4.42 15.67 -23.02
C VAL A 6 5.65 16.04 -23.85
N VAL A 7 5.57 15.92 -25.18
CA VAL A 7 6.66 16.30 -26.09
C VAL A 7 7.05 17.76 -25.94
N LEU A 8 6.08 18.68 -25.93
CA LEU A 8 6.35 20.11 -25.75
C LEU A 8 7.02 20.40 -24.41
N ARG A 9 6.59 19.73 -23.34
CA ARG A 9 7.22 19.84 -22.01
C ARG A 9 8.66 19.34 -22.05
N LEU A 10 8.91 18.14 -22.58
CA LEU A 10 10.25 17.57 -22.66
C LEU A 10 11.21 18.37 -23.57
N LEU A 11 10.68 19.04 -24.60
CA LEU A 11 11.44 20.00 -25.41
C LEU A 11 11.80 21.24 -24.57
N SER A 12 10.86 21.81 -23.82
CA SER A 12 11.12 22.97 -22.94
C SER A 12 12.09 22.66 -21.80
N GLU A 13 12.08 21.43 -21.28
CA GLU A 13 13.03 20.95 -20.25
C GLU A 13 14.42 20.62 -20.83
N GLY A 14 14.57 20.66 -22.17
CA GLY A 14 15.81 20.32 -22.87
C GLY A 14 16.16 18.83 -22.84
N LEU A 15 15.19 17.95 -22.56
CA LEU A 15 15.36 16.49 -22.56
C LEU A 15 15.21 15.90 -23.96
N LEU A 16 14.39 16.53 -24.81
CA LEU A 16 14.27 16.22 -26.24
C LEU A 16 14.82 17.37 -27.08
N LYS A 17 15.20 17.05 -28.32
CA LYS A 17 15.46 18.02 -29.39
C LYS A 17 14.80 17.57 -30.68
N GLN A 18 14.40 18.52 -31.51
CA GLN A 18 13.92 18.25 -32.86
C GLN A 18 15.09 18.32 -33.84
N SER A 19 15.24 17.30 -34.70
CA SER A 19 16.31 17.24 -35.69
C SER A 19 15.85 16.42 -36.89
N GLY A 20 15.83 17.04 -38.08
CA GLY A 20 15.45 16.39 -39.33
C GLY A 20 14.03 15.79 -39.31
N GLY A 21 13.06 16.49 -38.69
CA GLY A 21 11.68 16.00 -38.56
C GLY A 21 11.44 14.98 -37.43
N TYR A 22 12.49 14.46 -36.80
CA TYR A 22 12.38 13.50 -35.69
C TYR A 22 12.64 14.16 -34.33
N LEU A 23 12.01 13.63 -33.29
CA LEU A 23 12.36 13.91 -31.90
C LEU A 23 13.47 12.96 -31.46
N ARG A 24 14.54 13.51 -30.88
CA ARG A 24 15.68 12.75 -30.38
C ARG A 24 15.99 13.14 -28.94
N PRO A 25 16.34 12.20 -28.05
CA PRO A 25 16.78 12.55 -26.72
C PRO A 25 18.10 13.33 -26.77
N THR A 26 18.22 14.36 -25.94
CA THR A 26 19.48 15.08 -25.75
C THR A 26 20.42 14.25 -24.86
N ARG A 27 21.68 14.65 -24.72
CA ARG A 27 22.58 14.02 -23.72
C ARG A 27 21.99 14.07 -22.31
N ARG A 28 21.32 15.18 -21.97
CA ARG A 28 20.58 15.35 -20.71
C ARG A 28 19.39 14.39 -20.62
N GLY A 29 18.62 14.24 -21.69
CA GLY A 29 17.52 13.27 -21.76
C GLY A 29 17.99 11.83 -21.58
N ILE A 30 19.11 11.44 -22.19
CA ILE A 30 19.70 10.10 -22.01
C ILE A 30 20.18 9.91 -20.56
N ALA A 31 20.86 10.90 -19.97
CA ALA A 31 21.29 10.84 -18.57
C ALA A 31 20.10 10.71 -17.62
N PHE A 32 19.04 11.48 -17.85
CA PHE A 32 17.79 11.43 -17.08
C PHE A 32 17.13 10.05 -17.11
N LEU A 33 17.18 9.35 -18.26
CA LEU A 33 16.69 7.97 -18.38
C LEU A 33 17.59 6.96 -17.68
N ARG A 34 18.92 7.13 -17.77
CA ARG A 34 19.91 6.25 -17.10
C ARG A 34 19.89 6.33 -15.58
N GLU A 35 19.36 7.41 -15.01
CA GLU A 35 19.12 7.48 -13.57
C GLU A 35 17.90 6.65 -13.12
N ARG A 36 17.09 6.17 -14.09
CA ARG A 36 15.82 5.49 -13.88
C ARG A 36 15.82 4.15 -14.63
N ASP A 37 16.83 3.34 -14.36
CA ASP A 37 17.08 2.05 -15.03
C ASP A 37 16.06 0.94 -14.73
N ASN A 38 14.99 1.23 -13.98
CA ASN A 38 14.00 0.25 -13.57
C ASN A 38 12.63 0.53 -14.18
N ILE A 39 12.21 -0.33 -15.12
CA ILE A 39 10.87 -0.28 -15.74
C ILE A 39 9.74 -0.53 -14.73
N ARG A 40 10.04 -1.19 -13.61
CA ARG A 40 9.07 -1.47 -12.54
C ARG A 40 8.86 -0.28 -11.61
N GLY A 41 9.57 0.84 -11.84
CA GLY A 41 9.44 2.06 -11.02
C GLY A 41 9.76 1.84 -9.54
N VAL A 42 10.47 0.76 -9.21
CA VAL A 42 10.72 0.38 -7.82
C VAL A 42 11.84 1.26 -7.29
N GLY A 43 11.62 1.78 -6.08
CA GLY A 43 12.38 2.85 -5.48
C GLY A 43 13.83 2.48 -5.14
N GLU A 44 14.29 2.94 -3.99
CA GLU A 44 15.67 2.73 -3.61
C GLU A 44 15.95 1.26 -3.29
N GLN A 45 17.05 0.71 -3.83
CA GLN A 45 17.47 -0.66 -3.55
C GLN A 45 18.40 -0.74 -2.33
N VAL A 46 18.09 -1.66 -1.43
CA VAL A 46 18.90 -2.09 -0.30
C VAL A 46 19.74 -3.29 -0.70
N ARG A 47 21.06 -3.14 -0.57
CA ARG A 47 22.05 -4.21 -0.76
C ARG A 47 22.08 -5.11 0.46
N ILE A 48 21.88 -6.41 0.25
CA ILE A 48 22.00 -7.42 1.31
C ILE A 48 23.41 -8.00 1.28
N VAL A 49 24.13 -7.82 2.37
CA VAL A 49 25.55 -8.16 2.49
C VAL A 49 25.77 -9.04 3.70
N THR A 50 26.57 -10.09 3.57
CA THR A 50 26.99 -10.88 4.73
C THR A 50 27.92 -10.08 5.63
N ASP A 51 28.11 -10.55 6.87
CA ASP A 51 29.15 -10.06 7.79
C ASP A 51 30.57 -10.14 7.20
N THR A 52 30.82 -11.09 6.30
CA THR A 52 32.07 -11.20 5.52
C THR A 52 32.19 -10.20 4.35
N GLY A 53 31.17 -9.37 4.10
CA GLY A 53 31.17 -8.38 3.02
C GLY A 53 30.68 -8.88 1.65
N LYS A 54 30.31 -10.16 1.53
CA LYS A 54 29.77 -10.72 0.28
C LYS A 54 28.34 -10.25 0.05
N VAL A 55 28.06 -9.70 -1.13
CA VAL A 55 26.69 -9.37 -1.54
C VAL A 55 25.95 -10.66 -1.90
N ILE A 56 24.78 -10.87 -1.30
CA ILE A 56 23.93 -12.03 -1.59
C ILE A 56 22.66 -11.67 -2.34
N GLY A 57 22.24 -10.41 -2.30
CA GLY A 57 21.05 -9.99 -3.02
C GLY A 57 20.69 -8.53 -2.82
N TYR A 58 19.52 -8.16 -3.33
CA TYR A 58 18.95 -6.83 -3.27
C TYR A 58 17.49 -6.90 -2.87
N ARG A 59 17.02 -5.92 -2.12
CA ARG A 59 15.61 -5.74 -1.74
C ARG A 59 15.22 -4.28 -1.88
N GLU A 60 13.97 -4.04 -2.19
CA GLU A 60 13.42 -2.71 -2.39
C GLU A 60 13.10 -2.09 -1.03
N LEU A 61 13.38 -0.81 -0.83
CA LEU A 61 13.34 -0.17 0.50
C LEU A 61 12.04 -0.38 1.29
N PRO A 62 10.82 -0.27 0.71
CA PRO A 62 9.59 -0.54 1.45
C PRO A 62 9.52 -1.98 2.00
N GLN A 63 10.00 -2.95 1.23
CA GLN A 63 10.03 -4.35 1.64
C GLN A 63 11.21 -4.63 2.57
N ALA A 64 12.33 -3.95 2.36
CA ALA A 64 13.55 -4.12 3.15
C ALA A 64 13.32 -3.76 4.62
N ILE A 65 12.60 -2.66 4.92
CA ILE A 65 12.29 -2.33 6.32
C ILE A 65 11.39 -3.39 6.99
N LYS A 66 10.57 -4.11 6.21
CA LYS A 66 9.64 -5.17 6.69
C LYS A 66 10.28 -6.58 6.74
N GLU A 67 11.35 -6.84 5.99
CA GLU A 67 12.00 -8.16 5.91
C GLU A 67 13.44 -8.20 6.48
N LEU A 68 14.09 -7.05 6.60
CA LEU A 68 15.52 -6.93 6.94
C LEU A 68 15.75 -6.03 8.16
N PHE A 69 14.72 -5.74 8.96
CA PHE A 69 14.89 -5.06 10.24
C PHE A 69 15.86 -5.83 11.16
N PRO A 70 16.58 -5.16 12.08
CA PRO A 70 17.43 -5.84 13.06
C PRO A 70 16.67 -6.91 13.83
N GLY A 71 17.15 -8.15 13.76
CA GLY A 71 16.48 -9.32 14.35
C GLY A 71 15.58 -10.11 13.39
N ALA A 72 15.37 -9.65 12.16
CA ALA A 72 14.60 -10.36 11.14
C ALA A 72 15.30 -11.66 10.70
N VAL A 73 14.51 -12.70 10.47
CA VAL A 73 14.97 -13.96 9.88
C VAL A 73 14.65 -13.93 8.39
N TYR A 74 15.69 -13.84 7.57
CA TYR A 74 15.63 -13.70 6.14
C TYR A 74 16.05 -15.00 5.43
N LEU A 75 15.17 -15.57 4.62
CA LEU A 75 15.45 -16.77 3.84
C LEU A 75 15.93 -16.38 2.43
N HIS A 76 17.09 -16.86 2.03
CA HIS A 76 17.66 -16.61 0.70
C HIS A 76 18.29 -17.87 0.13
N ALA A 77 17.79 -18.34 -1.02
CA ALA A 77 18.27 -19.52 -1.72
C ALA A 77 18.41 -20.77 -0.80
N GLY A 78 17.39 -21.02 0.04
CA GLY A 78 17.36 -22.14 0.97
C GLY A 78 18.23 -21.97 2.23
N ARG A 79 18.92 -20.84 2.38
CA ARG A 79 19.73 -20.51 3.57
C ARG A 79 19.06 -19.46 4.42
N THR A 80 19.08 -19.68 5.72
CA THR A 80 18.51 -18.77 6.71
C THR A 80 19.58 -17.80 7.19
N TYR A 81 19.26 -16.51 7.17
CA TYR A 81 20.10 -15.43 7.65
C TYR A 81 19.38 -14.63 8.73
N LEU A 82 20.12 -14.18 9.74
CA LEU A 82 19.66 -13.20 10.71
C LEU A 82 20.09 -11.81 10.23
N SER A 83 19.14 -10.89 10.02
CA SER A 83 19.47 -9.50 9.80
C SER A 83 19.98 -8.88 11.09
N VAL A 84 21.22 -8.38 11.06
CA VAL A 84 21.87 -7.77 12.21
C VAL A 84 21.63 -6.26 12.21
N LYS A 85 21.65 -5.65 11.02
CA LYS A 85 21.63 -4.20 10.87
C LYS A 85 21.03 -3.81 9.53
N LEU A 86 20.19 -2.79 9.52
CA LEU A 86 19.73 -2.12 8.31
C LEU A 86 20.02 -0.62 8.45
N GLU A 87 20.93 -0.11 7.64
CA GLU A 87 21.28 1.32 7.61
C GLU A 87 21.35 1.83 6.18
N GLY A 88 20.53 2.84 5.89
CA GLY A 88 20.38 3.38 4.54
C GLY A 88 20.10 2.27 3.52
N LYS A 89 20.95 2.19 2.49
CA LYS A 89 20.82 1.22 1.39
C LYS A 89 21.61 -0.07 1.62
N ARG A 90 21.91 -0.43 2.87
CA ARG A 90 22.71 -1.61 3.21
C ARG A 90 22.12 -2.38 4.39
N ALA A 91 21.79 -3.64 4.16
CA ALA A 91 21.45 -4.62 5.19
C ALA A 91 22.64 -5.56 5.42
N VAL A 92 23.04 -5.75 6.68
CA VAL A 92 24.07 -6.71 7.09
C VAL A 92 23.40 -7.92 7.70
N VAL A 93 23.66 -9.10 7.13
CA VAL A 93 23.06 -10.36 7.56
C VAL A 93 24.11 -11.39 7.95
N LYS A 94 23.77 -12.27 8.90
CA LYS A 94 24.63 -13.37 9.36
C LYS A 94 23.96 -14.71 9.08
N LEU A 95 24.74 -15.70 8.64
CA LEU A 95 24.21 -17.03 8.40
C LEU A 95 23.76 -17.65 9.74
N VAL A 96 22.54 -18.18 9.78
CA VAL A 96 22.04 -18.90 10.95
C VAL A 96 22.60 -20.34 10.92
N PRO A 97 23.18 -20.84 12.02
CA PRO A 97 23.66 -22.22 12.09
C PRO A 97 22.56 -23.24 11.80
N ALA A 98 22.89 -24.31 11.07
CA ALA A 98 21.93 -25.34 10.67
C ALA A 98 21.27 -26.09 11.86
N LYS A 99 21.90 -26.06 13.04
CA LYS A 99 21.38 -26.68 14.26
C LYS A 99 20.37 -25.79 15.01
N THR A 100 20.22 -24.52 14.61
CA THR A 100 19.27 -23.61 15.25
C THR A 100 17.84 -24.01 14.86
N PRO A 101 16.90 -24.11 15.83
CA PRO A 101 15.51 -24.41 15.53
C PRO A 101 14.94 -23.43 14.49
N PRO A 102 14.23 -23.93 13.47
CA PRO A 102 13.69 -23.09 12.42
C PRO A 102 12.61 -22.16 12.98
N VAL A 103 12.79 -20.87 12.71
CA VAL A 103 11.87 -19.81 13.11
C VAL A 103 11.67 -18.84 11.95
N VAL A 104 10.55 -18.12 11.98
CA VAL A 104 10.27 -17.01 11.06
C VAL A 104 9.92 -15.76 11.85
N THR A 105 10.13 -14.60 11.24
CA THR A 105 9.78 -13.31 11.85
C THR A 105 8.69 -12.62 11.04
N SER A 106 7.74 -11.98 11.72
CA SER A 106 6.76 -11.08 11.08
C SER A 106 6.91 -9.69 11.69
N PRO A 107 7.02 -8.61 10.89
CA PRO A 107 7.11 -7.26 11.41
C PRO A 107 5.80 -6.84 12.10
N LEU A 108 5.93 -5.98 13.10
CA LEU A 108 4.86 -5.16 13.65
C LEU A 108 5.05 -3.75 13.11
N TYR A 109 4.07 -3.26 12.36
CA TYR A 109 4.17 -1.98 11.68
C TYR A 109 2.81 -1.31 11.54
N TYR A 110 2.84 -0.01 11.28
CA TYR A 110 1.66 0.76 10.88
C TYR A 110 2.02 1.66 9.70
N THR A 111 0.99 2.06 8.95
CA THR A 111 1.10 2.97 7.82
C THR A 111 0.27 4.21 8.11
N MET A 112 0.87 5.38 7.92
CA MET A 112 0.22 6.67 8.15
C MET A 112 0.18 7.49 6.85
N PRO A 113 -1.02 7.81 6.34
CA PRO A 113 -1.18 8.75 5.24
C PRO A 113 -1.33 10.19 5.76
N SER A 114 -0.57 11.11 5.17
CA SER A 114 -0.65 12.55 5.39
C SER A 114 -1.01 13.28 4.11
N GLU A 115 -2.17 13.93 4.08
CA GLU A 115 -2.64 14.73 2.95
C GLU A 115 -1.77 15.99 2.79
N GLU A 116 -1.42 16.34 1.55
CA GLU A 116 -0.65 17.56 1.27
C GLU A 116 -1.42 18.54 0.38
N GLU A 117 -2.02 18.05 -0.70
CA GLU A 117 -2.64 18.89 -1.72
C GLU A 117 -3.89 18.21 -2.29
N VAL A 118 -5.00 18.95 -2.38
CA VAL A 118 -6.24 18.49 -3.01
C VAL A 118 -6.27 18.94 -4.48
N HIS A 119 -6.37 17.99 -5.41
CA HIS A 119 -6.40 18.24 -6.85
C HIS A 119 -7.83 18.33 -7.39
N ASN A 120 -8.73 17.51 -6.83
CA ASN A 120 -10.12 17.44 -7.26
C ASN A 120 -10.98 16.95 -6.08
N GLU A 121 -12.24 17.37 -6.07
CA GLU A 121 -13.23 16.92 -5.10
C GLU A 121 -14.58 16.72 -5.80
N ARG A 122 -15.28 15.67 -5.41
CA ARG A 122 -16.65 15.41 -5.86
C ARG A 122 -17.44 14.64 -4.81
N ARG A 123 -18.72 14.42 -5.08
CA ARG A 123 -19.55 13.48 -4.31
C ARG A 123 -19.86 12.26 -5.15
N VAL A 124 -19.78 11.08 -4.54
CA VAL A 124 -20.15 9.80 -5.16
C VAL A 124 -21.19 9.14 -4.27
N TYR A 125 -22.40 8.93 -4.80
CA TYR A 125 -23.55 8.46 -4.01
C TYR A 125 -23.78 9.26 -2.72
N GLY A 126 -23.59 10.58 -2.77
CA GLY A 126 -23.75 11.44 -1.60
C GLY A 126 -22.59 11.41 -0.60
N ILE A 127 -21.47 10.73 -0.90
CA ILE A 127 -20.27 10.68 -0.05
C ILE A 127 -19.17 11.61 -0.58
N PRO A 128 -18.50 12.41 0.28
CA PRO A 128 -17.33 13.20 -0.12
C PRO A 128 -16.16 12.34 -0.58
N VAL A 129 -15.56 12.71 -1.71
CA VAL A 129 -14.39 12.04 -2.28
C VAL A 129 -13.40 13.07 -2.78
N ARG A 130 -12.13 12.95 -2.38
CA ARG A 130 -11.06 13.86 -2.78
C ARG A 130 -9.95 13.09 -3.49
N TYR A 131 -9.45 13.64 -4.59
CA TYR A 131 -8.21 13.19 -5.22
C TYR A 131 -7.06 14.07 -4.73
N VAL A 132 -6.07 13.45 -4.08
CA VAL A 132 -5.06 14.17 -3.30
C VAL A 132 -3.64 13.70 -3.63
N THR A 133 -2.67 14.60 -3.47
CA THR A 133 -1.28 14.22 -3.22
C THR A 133 -1.15 13.95 -1.72
N LEU A 134 -0.50 12.84 -1.37
CA LEU A 134 -0.28 12.45 0.02
C LEU A 134 1.11 11.83 0.20
N THR A 135 1.65 11.94 1.41
CA THR A 135 2.83 11.20 1.85
C THR A 135 2.39 10.01 2.67
N VAL A 136 2.84 8.82 2.27
CA VAL A 136 2.63 7.56 3.00
C VAL A 136 3.88 7.26 3.79
N GLN A 137 3.74 7.05 5.09
CA GLN A 137 4.83 6.65 5.97
C GLN A 137 4.56 5.25 6.55
N ASP A 138 5.41 4.29 6.22
CA ASP A 138 5.47 2.98 6.86
C ASP A 138 6.44 3.05 8.05
N VAL A 139 6.02 2.56 9.22
CA VAL A 139 6.86 2.50 10.42
C VAL A 139 6.85 1.09 11.00
N VAL A 140 8.01 0.45 11.01
CA VAL A 140 8.25 -0.82 11.68
C VAL A 140 8.83 -0.54 13.07
N TYR A 141 8.09 -0.92 14.10
CA TYR A 141 8.43 -0.63 15.50
C TYR A 141 8.77 -1.89 16.31
N GLY A 142 8.49 -3.07 15.76
CA GLY A 142 8.72 -4.34 16.43
C GLY A 142 8.55 -5.52 15.51
N TYR A 143 8.61 -6.72 16.07
CA TYR A 143 8.37 -7.96 15.34
C TYR A 143 7.98 -9.10 16.29
N VAL A 144 7.35 -10.12 15.72
CA VAL A 144 7.06 -11.40 16.38
C VAL A 144 7.93 -12.49 15.80
N VAL A 145 8.44 -13.37 16.66
CA VAL A 145 9.15 -14.59 16.29
C VAL A 145 8.18 -15.76 16.41
N LYS A 146 8.07 -16.55 15.36
CA LYS A 146 7.21 -17.73 15.30
C LYS A 146 8.03 -18.99 15.03
N SER A 147 7.63 -20.11 15.61
CA SER A 147 8.18 -21.41 15.23
C SER A 147 7.81 -21.73 13.78
N PHE A 148 8.65 -22.53 13.11
CA PHE A 148 8.34 -23.07 11.80
C PHE A 148 8.50 -24.59 11.84
N PRO A 149 7.54 -25.38 11.28
CA PRO A 149 6.37 -24.94 10.51
C PRO A 149 5.12 -24.58 11.33
N GLU A 150 5.08 -24.80 12.65
CA GLU A 150 3.85 -24.75 13.44
C GLU A 150 3.26 -23.34 13.59
N GLY A 151 4.05 -22.29 13.38
CA GLY A 151 3.60 -20.90 13.42
C GLY A 151 3.29 -20.37 14.82
N GLN A 152 3.67 -21.09 15.87
CA GLN A 152 3.43 -20.69 17.25
C GLN A 152 4.27 -19.46 17.60
N VAL A 153 3.66 -18.45 18.22
CA VAL A 153 4.37 -17.24 18.65
C VAL A 153 5.29 -17.60 19.82
N ILE A 154 6.61 -17.51 19.60
CA ILE A 154 7.64 -17.79 20.60
C ILE A 154 7.91 -16.53 21.42
N SER A 155 8.02 -15.37 20.75
CA SER A 155 8.26 -14.10 21.43
C SER A 155 7.82 -12.92 20.58
N GLN A 156 7.63 -11.79 21.24
CA GLN A 156 7.45 -10.48 20.61
C GLN A 156 8.56 -9.56 21.12
N ARG A 157 9.13 -8.75 20.23
CA ARG A 157 10.22 -7.82 20.56
C ARG A 157 9.95 -6.47 19.92
N LEU A 158 10.21 -5.40 20.67
CA LEU A 158 10.27 -4.06 20.12
C LEU A 158 11.67 -3.81 19.56
N LEU A 159 11.77 -3.00 18.52
CA LEU A 159 13.06 -2.54 18.02
C LEU A 159 13.61 -1.45 18.95
N GLU A 160 14.94 -1.35 19.04
CA GLU A 160 15.61 -0.28 19.80
C GLU A 160 15.34 1.10 19.19
N GLY A 161 15.08 1.16 17.89
CA GLY A 161 14.62 2.35 17.18
C GLY A 161 13.66 1.97 16.06
N GLU A 162 12.77 2.89 15.71
CA GLU A 162 11.82 2.69 14.62
C GLU A 162 12.52 2.75 13.26
N LEU A 163 12.14 1.84 12.36
CA LEU A 163 12.53 1.91 10.95
C LEU A 163 11.36 2.48 10.18
N SER A 164 11.58 3.61 9.50
CA SER A 164 10.54 4.23 8.70
C SER A 164 10.95 4.39 7.24
N TYR A 165 9.95 4.33 6.36
CA TYR A 165 10.07 4.66 4.96
C TYR A 165 8.91 5.54 4.57
N SER A 166 9.20 6.68 3.94
CA SER A 166 8.17 7.61 3.47
C SER A 166 8.30 7.84 1.98
N PHE A 167 7.16 7.91 1.30
CA PHE A 167 7.13 8.29 -0.11
C PHE A 167 5.90 9.12 -0.42
N ARG A 168 6.08 10.09 -1.31
CA ARG A 168 5.03 10.93 -1.83
C ARG A 168 4.34 10.23 -3.00
N THR A 169 3.01 10.19 -3.00
CA THR A 169 2.20 9.56 -4.06
C THR A 169 0.88 10.31 -4.24
N LYS A 170 0.01 9.80 -5.11
CA LYS A 170 -1.35 10.27 -5.30
C LYS A 170 -2.35 9.20 -4.89
N GLY A 171 -3.52 9.63 -4.43
CA GLY A 171 -4.55 8.74 -3.95
C GLY A 171 -5.92 9.39 -3.89
N ILE A 172 -6.91 8.57 -3.54
CA ILE A 172 -8.25 9.01 -3.22
C ILE A 172 -8.48 8.89 -1.72
N LEU A 173 -9.15 9.89 -1.16
CA LEU A 173 -9.72 9.85 0.16
C LEU A 173 -11.24 9.79 0.01
N ILE A 174 -11.85 8.77 0.60
CA ILE A 174 -13.29 8.55 0.65
C ILE A 174 -13.73 8.65 2.11
N GLU A 175 -14.74 9.47 2.39
CA GLU A 175 -15.19 9.77 3.75
C GLU A 175 -16.57 9.18 4.02
N PHE A 176 -16.62 7.89 4.38
CA PHE A 176 -17.86 7.24 4.77
C PHE A 176 -18.33 7.74 6.15
N PRO A 177 -19.64 7.89 6.40
CA PRO A 177 -20.12 8.25 7.73
C PRO A 177 -20.09 7.01 8.65
N PRO A 178 -19.50 7.11 9.87
CA PRO A 178 -19.65 6.08 10.90
C PRO A 178 -21.12 5.84 11.25
N ARG A 179 -21.49 4.58 11.48
CA ARG A 179 -22.82 4.25 12.02
C ARG A 179 -22.82 4.42 13.52
N VAL A 180 -23.80 5.18 14.01
CA VAL A 180 -24.01 5.41 15.45
C VAL A 180 -24.40 4.12 16.16
N GLU A 181 -25.09 3.22 15.45
CA GLU A 181 -25.51 1.90 15.95
C GLU A 181 -24.33 0.93 16.19
N TRP A 182 -23.17 1.23 15.62
CA TRP A 182 -21.99 0.37 15.63
C TRP A 182 -20.96 0.90 16.60
N THR A 183 -20.29 -0.01 17.30
CA THR A 183 -19.10 0.36 18.08
C THR A 183 -17.98 0.85 17.15
N GLU A 184 -16.98 1.54 17.70
CA GLU A 184 -15.81 1.97 16.93
C GLU A 184 -15.14 0.79 16.22
N LEU A 185 -15.01 -0.36 16.90
CA LEU A 185 -14.45 -1.58 16.32
C LEU A 185 -15.30 -2.11 15.16
N GLN A 186 -16.63 -2.07 15.27
CA GLN A 186 -17.52 -2.54 14.22
C GLN A 186 -17.50 -1.63 12.99
N ASN A 187 -17.39 -0.32 13.20
CA ASN A 187 -17.14 0.66 12.12
C ASN A 187 -15.80 0.39 11.45
N ALA A 188 -14.73 0.19 12.22
CA ALA A 188 -13.41 -0.20 11.72
C ALA A 188 -13.45 -1.48 10.87
N GLU A 189 -14.12 -2.55 11.35
CA GLU A 189 -14.28 -3.80 10.61
C GLU A 189 -14.99 -3.61 9.26
N ALA A 190 -15.98 -2.71 9.22
CA ALA A 190 -16.73 -2.40 8.01
C ALA A 190 -15.87 -1.61 7.02
N PHE A 191 -15.23 -0.52 7.47
CA PHE A 191 -14.44 0.36 6.60
C PHE A 191 -13.21 -0.34 6.03
N HIS A 192 -12.52 -1.14 6.83
CA HIS A 192 -11.39 -1.93 6.36
C HIS A 192 -11.81 -3.00 5.33
N ALA A 193 -12.98 -3.62 5.52
CA ALA A 193 -13.52 -4.54 4.52
C ALA A 193 -13.96 -3.82 3.23
N VAL A 194 -14.49 -2.60 3.33
CA VAL A 194 -14.80 -1.76 2.15
C VAL A 194 -13.52 -1.36 1.40
N GLU A 195 -12.46 -0.99 2.10
CA GLU A 195 -11.16 -0.69 1.51
C GLU A 195 -10.64 -1.86 0.66
N HIS A 196 -10.60 -3.07 1.24
CA HIS A 196 -10.23 -4.27 0.51
C HIS A 196 -11.14 -4.53 -0.69
N ALA A 197 -12.46 -4.43 -0.51
CA ALA A 197 -13.41 -4.66 -1.59
C ALA A 197 -13.25 -3.64 -2.74
N LEU A 198 -12.90 -2.38 -2.44
CA LEU A 198 -12.63 -1.34 -3.44
C LEU A 198 -11.32 -1.58 -4.18
N ILE A 199 -10.26 -2.02 -3.50
CA ILE A 199 -8.99 -2.41 -4.16
C ILE A 199 -9.23 -3.61 -5.10
N TYR A 200 -10.03 -4.60 -4.68
CA TYR A 200 -10.42 -5.69 -5.58
C TYR A 200 -11.30 -5.22 -6.75
N ALA A 201 -12.24 -4.32 -6.48
CA ALA A 201 -13.06 -3.72 -7.54
C ALA A 201 -12.22 -2.97 -8.56
N ALA A 202 -11.18 -2.26 -8.12
CA ALA A 202 -10.28 -1.52 -8.99
C ALA A 202 -9.62 -2.40 -10.07
N GLN A 203 -9.33 -3.67 -9.78
CA GLN A 203 -8.79 -4.61 -10.78
C GLN A 203 -9.73 -4.77 -11.97
N MET A 204 -11.04 -4.86 -11.70
CA MET A 204 -12.06 -5.07 -12.73
C MET A 204 -12.47 -3.77 -13.43
N ILE A 205 -12.43 -2.65 -12.72
CA ILE A 205 -12.92 -1.37 -13.24
C ILE A 205 -11.82 -0.59 -13.98
N VAL A 206 -10.58 -0.62 -13.47
CA VAL A 206 -9.48 0.18 -14.01
C VAL A 206 -8.25 -0.64 -14.40
N GLY A 207 -8.32 -1.97 -14.33
CA GLY A 207 -7.23 -2.87 -14.73
C GLY A 207 -6.02 -2.87 -13.79
N ALA A 208 -6.21 -2.46 -12.54
CA ALA A 208 -5.14 -2.46 -11.53
C ALA A 208 -4.69 -3.88 -11.16
N SER A 209 -3.41 -4.05 -10.83
CA SER A 209 -2.97 -5.17 -9.99
C SER A 209 -3.32 -4.88 -8.52
N PRO A 210 -3.59 -5.90 -7.67
CA PRO A 210 -3.73 -5.70 -6.23
C PRO A 210 -2.49 -5.08 -5.57
N THR A 211 -1.32 -5.13 -6.22
CA THR A 211 -0.10 -4.49 -5.73
C THR A 211 0.11 -3.06 -6.25
N ASP A 212 -0.76 -2.57 -7.14
CA ASP A 212 -0.64 -1.20 -7.67
C ASP A 212 -1.24 -0.17 -6.73
N LEU A 213 -2.10 -0.61 -5.82
CA LEU A 213 -2.81 0.21 -4.86
C LEU A 213 -2.50 -0.24 -3.43
N GLY A 214 -2.20 0.71 -2.56
CA GLY A 214 -2.25 0.53 -1.12
C GLY A 214 -3.53 1.11 -0.55
N GLY A 215 -3.89 0.68 0.65
CA GLY A 215 -5.05 1.18 1.36
C GLY A 215 -4.76 1.39 2.85
N VAL A 216 -5.44 2.38 3.42
CA VAL A 216 -5.49 2.60 4.87
C VAL A 216 -6.89 3.09 5.23
N SER A 217 -7.51 2.46 6.21
CA SER A 217 -8.83 2.81 6.71
C SER A 217 -8.78 3.23 8.18
N PHE A 218 -9.72 4.08 8.57
CA PHE A 218 -9.86 4.57 9.93
C PHE A 218 -11.26 4.26 10.47
N PRO A 219 -11.42 4.03 11.79
CA PRO A 219 -12.73 3.86 12.41
C PRO A 219 -13.68 5.06 12.22
N SER A 220 -13.12 6.23 11.93
CA SER A 220 -13.83 7.46 11.58
C SER A 220 -14.44 7.48 10.17
N GLY A 221 -14.24 6.43 9.37
CA GLY A 221 -14.80 6.30 8.01
C GLY A 221 -13.94 6.90 6.90
N HIS A 222 -12.76 7.40 7.24
CA HIS A 222 -11.76 7.83 6.26
C HIS A 222 -11.08 6.59 5.66
N ILE A 223 -11.20 6.43 4.35
CA ILE A 223 -10.53 5.38 3.59
C ILE A 223 -9.63 6.02 2.54
N PHE A 224 -8.33 5.78 2.66
CA PHE A 224 -7.34 6.16 1.67
C PHE A 224 -7.09 4.97 0.75
N ILE A 225 -7.12 5.19 -0.57
CA ILE A 225 -6.63 4.24 -1.57
C ILE A 225 -5.65 5.00 -2.46
N TYR A 226 -4.39 4.57 -2.51
CA TYR A 226 -3.32 5.34 -3.14
C TYR A 226 -2.45 4.46 -4.04
N ASP A 227 -1.80 5.09 -5.00
CA ASP A 227 -0.85 4.40 -5.86
C ASP A 227 0.36 3.94 -5.04
N ALA A 228 0.65 2.64 -5.03
CA ALA A 228 1.73 2.03 -4.24
C ALA A 228 3.15 2.31 -4.79
N PHE A 229 3.30 3.40 -5.55
CA PHE A 229 4.54 3.80 -6.21
C PHE A 229 4.84 5.27 -5.93
N PRO A 230 6.13 5.63 -5.67
CA PRO A 230 6.53 7.02 -5.56
C PRO A 230 6.14 7.86 -6.78
N GLY A 231 5.54 9.02 -6.54
CA GLY A 231 5.00 9.93 -7.56
C GLY A 231 3.60 9.57 -8.09
N GLY A 232 3.15 8.34 -7.88
CA GLY A 232 1.86 7.82 -8.35
C GLY A 232 1.91 7.23 -9.75
N SER A 233 1.24 6.08 -9.93
CA SER A 233 1.10 5.37 -11.21
C SER A 233 -0.07 5.91 -12.06
N GLY A 234 -1.00 6.66 -11.45
CA GLY A 234 -2.20 7.17 -12.10
C GLY A 234 -3.40 6.21 -12.03
N VAL A 235 -3.24 5.03 -11.42
CA VAL A 235 -4.35 4.08 -11.18
C VAL A 235 -5.40 4.72 -10.28
N SER A 236 -4.96 5.37 -9.20
CA SER A 236 -5.80 6.14 -8.27
C SER A 236 -6.60 7.24 -8.97
N ALA A 237 -6.03 7.92 -9.97
CA ALA A 237 -6.72 8.95 -10.76
C ALA A 237 -7.85 8.35 -11.60
N ARG A 238 -7.60 7.19 -12.21
CA ARG A 238 -8.62 6.48 -12.98
C ARG A 238 -9.71 5.91 -12.08
N LEU A 239 -9.33 5.37 -10.92
CA LEU A 239 -10.27 4.87 -9.91
C LEU A 239 -11.14 6.00 -9.37
N PHE A 240 -10.57 7.19 -9.11
CA PHE A 240 -11.32 8.38 -8.73
C PHE A 240 -12.40 8.73 -9.76
N ALA A 241 -12.09 8.65 -11.05
CA ALA A 241 -13.03 8.97 -12.13
C ALA A 241 -14.14 7.93 -12.31
N GLU A 242 -13.89 6.66 -11.95
CA GLU A 242 -14.82 5.54 -12.15
C GLU A 242 -15.37 4.99 -10.81
N LEU A 243 -15.28 5.78 -9.74
CA LEU A 243 -15.53 5.32 -8.37
C LEU A 243 -16.96 4.81 -8.15
N GLU A 244 -17.96 5.36 -8.86
CA GLU A 244 -19.34 4.86 -8.85
C GLU A 244 -19.38 3.35 -9.19
N LYS A 245 -18.69 2.97 -10.27
CA LYS A 245 -18.62 1.58 -10.73
C LYS A 245 -17.83 0.72 -9.75
N ALA A 246 -16.77 1.26 -9.16
CA ALA A 246 -15.98 0.55 -8.17
C ALA A 246 -16.77 0.27 -6.88
N ILE A 247 -17.56 1.24 -6.38
CA ILE A 247 -18.44 1.05 -5.21
C ILE A 247 -19.53 0.02 -5.52
N ALA A 248 -20.20 0.14 -6.67
CA ALA A 248 -21.20 -0.85 -7.08
C ALA A 248 -20.59 -2.26 -7.18
N ARG A 249 -19.37 -2.38 -7.69
CA ARG A 249 -18.68 -3.66 -7.79
C ARG A 249 -18.21 -4.19 -6.42
N ALA A 250 -17.75 -3.32 -5.52
CA ALA A 250 -17.42 -3.69 -4.14
C ALA A 250 -18.65 -4.22 -3.41
N PHE A 251 -19.83 -3.62 -3.63
CA PHE A 251 -21.09 -4.13 -3.11
C PHE A 251 -21.42 -5.51 -3.67
N ASP A 252 -21.25 -5.74 -4.98
CA ASP A 252 -21.46 -7.08 -5.58
C ASP A 252 -20.53 -8.15 -4.96
N ILE A 253 -19.24 -7.82 -4.77
CA ILE A 253 -18.24 -8.74 -4.17
C ILE A 253 -18.67 -9.15 -2.76
N THR A 254 -19.11 -8.17 -1.96
CA THR A 254 -19.42 -8.38 -0.55
C THR A 254 -20.80 -9.00 -0.35
N SER A 255 -21.82 -8.59 -1.11
CA SER A 255 -23.21 -9.05 -0.95
C SER A 255 -23.47 -10.44 -1.52
N ARG A 256 -22.81 -10.84 -2.61
CA ARG A 256 -23.03 -12.14 -3.27
C ARG A 256 -22.19 -13.29 -2.70
N CYS A 257 -21.21 -12.99 -1.85
CA CYS A 257 -20.36 -14.01 -1.25
C CYS A 257 -21.09 -14.75 -0.11
N THR A 258 -21.08 -16.08 -0.15
CA THR A 258 -21.79 -16.97 0.78
C THR A 258 -20.97 -17.38 2.01
N CYS A 259 -19.79 -16.80 2.22
CA CYS A 259 -18.97 -17.07 3.40
C CYS A 259 -19.59 -16.48 4.67
N GLU A 260 -19.18 -17.01 5.83
CA GLU A 260 -19.66 -16.56 7.13
C GLU A 260 -19.47 -15.05 7.33
N ASP A 261 -18.24 -14.55 7.42
CA ASP A 261 -17.98 -13.10 7.50
C ASP A 261 -16.61 -12.64 6.93
N GLY A 262 -16.08 -13.34 5.94
CA GLY A 262 -14.86 -12.97 5.23
C GLY A 262 -14.14 -14.18 4.67
N CYS A 263 -13.58 -14.06 3.47
CA CYS A 263 -12.76 -15.11 2.85
C CYS A 263 -11.86 -14.56 1.73
N PRO A 264 -10.89 -15.35 1.22
CA PRO A 264 -10.03 -14.95 0.10
C PRO A 264 -10.74 -14.63 -1.22
N ARG A 265 -12.02 -15.00 -1.37
CA ARG A 265 -12.80 -14.66 -2.57
C ARG A 265 -13.46 -13.29 -2.51
N CYS A 266 -13.53 -12.67 -1.32
CA CYS A 266 -14.24 -11.40 -1.15
C CYS A 266 -13.35 -10.31 -0.55
N ILE A 267 -12.94 -10.44 0.71
CA ILE A 267 -12.33 -9.33 1.48
C ILE A 267 -11.01 -9.70 2.15
N PHE A 268 -10.45 -10.91 1.96
CA PHE A 268 -9.12 -11.21 2.50
C PHE A 268 -8.03 -10.93 1.48
N SER A 269 -7.10 -10.05 1.84
CA SER A 269 -5.93 -9.69 1.06
C SER A 269 -4.66 -10.34 1.59
N PRO A 270 -3.81 -10.94 0.74
CA PRO A 270 -2.48 -11.39 1.16
C PRO A 270 -1.55 -10.21 1.46
N TYR A 271 -1.94 -8.98 1.11
CA TYR A 271 -1.17 -7.75 1.32
C TYR A 271 -1.68 -6.90 2.50
N CYS A 272 -2.69 -7.38 3.23
CA CYS A 272 -3.21 -6.70 4.43
C CYS A 272 -2.16 -6.70 5.54
N GLY A 273 -1.80 -5.52 6.03
CA GLY A 273 -0.81 -5.34 7.09
C GLY A 273 -1.25 -5.87 8.45
N ASN A 274 -2.55 -5.93 8.70
CA ASN A 274 -3.17 -6.45 9.91
C ASN A 274 -3.53 -7.95 9.80
N ASN A 275 -2.97 -8.67 8.82
CA ASN A 275 -3.17 -10.12 8.66
C ASN A 275 -4.67 -10.52 8.58
N ASN A 276 -5.46 -9.72 7.87
CA ASN A 276 -6.91 -9.87 7.71
C ASN A 276 -7.70 -9.93 9.03
N LYS A 277 -7.18 -9.29 10.08
CA LYS A 277 -7.92 -9.04 11.32
C LYS A 277 -8.69 -7.72 11.19
N ILE A 278 -9.75 -7.58 12.00
CA ILE A 278 -10.62 -6.40 12.01
C ILE A 278 -11.28 -6.21 10.63
N LEU A 279 -12.10 -7.19 10.23
CA LEU A 279 -12.80 -7.22 8.95
C LEU A 279 -14.18 -7.83 9.15
N SER A 280 -15.21 -7.21 8.57
CA SER A 280 -16.56 -7.78 8.51
C SER A 280 -17.18 -7.56 7.14
N ARG A 281 -17.32 -8.66 6.38
CA ARG A 281 -17.95 -8.63 5.06
C ARG A 281 -19.40 -8.19 5.15
N ARG A 282 -20.15 -8.69 6.15
CA ARG A 282 -21.58 -8.40 6.33
C ARG A 282 -21.80 -6.90 6.55
N ARG A 283 -21.01 -6.30 7.46
CA ARG A 283 -21.11 -4.86 7.72
C ARG A 283 -20.67 -4.03 6.51
N ALA A 284 -19.64 -4.45 5.79
CA ALA A 284 -19.26 -3.80 4.53
C ALA A 284 -20.38 -3.85 3.48
N ALA A 285 -21.05 -5.01 3.33
CA ALA A 285 -22.18 -5.15 2.41
C ALA A 285 -23.37 -4.27 2.82
N GLU A 286 -23.71 -4.22 4.11
CA GLU A 286 -24.76 -3.35 4.65
C GLU A 286 -24.44 -1.87 4.40
N LEU A 287 -23.22 -1.44 4.72
CA LEU A 287 -22.74 -0.08 4.50
C LEU A 287 -22.83 0.29 3.01
N LEU A 288 -22.23 -0.50 2.13
CA LEU A 288 -22.22 -0.25 0.69
C LEU A 288 -23.64 -0.26 0.09
N GLY A 289 -24.52 -1.14 0.58
CA GLY A 289 -25.92 -1.17 0.17
C GLY A 289 -26.67 0.13 0.48
N ASP A 290 -26.45 0.69 1.67
CA ASP A 290 -27.07 1.97 2.06
C ASP A 290 -26.46 3.16 1.32
N VAL A 291 -25.18 3.11 0.97
CA VAL A 291 -24.54 4.09 0.07
C VAL A 291 -25.22 4.08 -1.30
N LEU A 292 -25.34 2.89 -1.92
CA LEU A 292 -25.99 2.77 -3.24
C LEU A 292 -27.46 3.18 -3.23
N ALA A 293 -28.16 2.98 -2.10
CA ALA A 293 -29.54 3.40 -1.91
C ALA A 293 -29.69 4.90 -1.56
N LEU A 294 -28.59 5.68 -1.52
CA LEU A 294 -28.57 7.10 -1.12
C LEU A 294 -29.17 7.36 0.27
N ARG A 295 -29.07 6.38 1.18
CA ARG A 295 -29.57 6.49 2.56
C ARG A 295 -28.57 7.15 3.50
N LEU A 296 -27.35 7.38 3.02
CA LEU A 296 -26.27 8.01 3.77
C LEU A 296 -25.90 9.34 3.12
N ALA A 297 -26.05 10.43 3.87
CA ALA A 297 -25.51 11.73 3.51
C ALA A 297 -24.34 12.03 4.46
N ALA A 298 -23.11 11.89 3.98
CA ALA A 298 -21.93 12.22 4.77
C ALA A 298 -21.64 13.71 4.73
N THR A 299 -21.41 14.28 5.90
CA THR A 299 -20.70 15.55 6.08
C THR A 299 -19.25 15.23 6.44
N ARG A 300 -18.34 16.15 6.14
CA ARG A 300 -16.93 15.96 6.47
C ARG A 300 -16.77 15.88 7.99
N THR A 301 -16.04 14.88 8.45
CA THR A 301 -15.74 14.67 9.87
C THR A 301 -14.25 14.73 10.12
N GLU A 302 -13.85 14.97 11.36
CA GLU A 302 -12.44 14.88 11.73
C GLU A 302 -12.01 13.41 11.79
N ARG A 303 -10.82 13.12 11.24
CA ARG A 303 -10.23 11.78 11.28
C ARG A 303 -9.76 11.45 12.70
N PHE A 304 -10.30 10.39 13.26
CA PHE A 304 -9.88 9.81 14.55
C PHE A 304 -9.63 8.30 14.44
N GLY A 305 -9.05 7.74 15.51
CA GLY A 305 -8.73 6.33 15.64
C GLY A 305 -7.37 5.95 15.06
N LYS A 306 -6.91 4.73 15.37
CA LYS A 306 -5.67 4.20 14.79
C LYS A 306 -5.91 3.75 13.34
N PRO A 307 -4.93 3.95 12.44
CA PRO A 307 -5.02 3.43 11.07
C PRO A 307 -5.06 1.91 11.09
N ILE A 308 -5.84 1.34 10.17
CA ILE A 308 -5.89 -0.07 9.87
C ILE A 308 -5.37 -0.25 8.45
N VAL A 309 -4.44 -1.19 8.29
CA VAL A 309 -3.62 -1.43 7.10
C VAL A 309 -3.68 -2.90 6.73
#